data_AF-A0A9E5Y8A6-F1
#
_entry.id   AF-A0A9E5Y8A6-F1
#
_cell.length_a   1.000
_cell.length_b   1.000
_cell.length_c   1.000
_cell.angle_alpha   90.00
_cell.angle_beta   90.00
_cell.angle_gamma   90.00
#
_symmetry.space_group_name_H-M   'P 1'
#
loop_
_entity.id
_entity.type
_entity.pdbx_description
1 polymer ?
#
loop_
_entity_poly.entity_id
_entity_poly.type
_entity_poly.pdbx_seq_one_letter_code
_entity_poly.pdbx_strand_id
1 'polypeptide(L)'
;MVYQKRVICTTIWGIIFGFIFWALSMICGPAPASGIVSFILLYAVIGFVIGISAWRIRWWIHGFLIGLIISLPSGFGAAIWKGRGWGAGFIPIVVTGIVFGFLVEFLTTVAFKAEMREGKAEEKPEKKEEKKEEKK
;
A
#
# COMPACT_ATOMS: atom_id res chain seq x y z
N MET A 1 -12.66 15.97 -3.80
CA MET A 1 -12.01 16.68 -2.68
C MET A 1 -11.06 15.69 -2.01
N VAL A 2 -9.78 16.00 -1.97
CA VAL A 2 -8.79 15.18 -1.27
C VAL A 2 -9.04 15.31 0.22
N TYR A 3 -9.17 14.18 0.94
CA TYR A 3 -9.33 14.20 2.39
C TYR A 3 -7.98 14.55 3.03
N GLN A 4 -7.75 15.82 3.32
CA GLN A 4 -6.50 16.30 3.94
C GLN A 4 -6.13 15.47 5.18
N LYS A 5 -7.10 15.14 6.03
CA LYS A 5 -6.91 14.29 7.21
C LYS A 5 -6.35 12.91 6.85
N ARG A 6 -6.87 12.28 5.79
CA ARG A 6 -6.42 10.96 5.34
C ARG A 6 -4.98 11.02 4.83
N VAL A 7 -4.67 11.99 3.97
CA VAL A 7 -3.30 12.18 3.42
C VAL A 7 -2.28 12.39 4.55
N ILE A 8 -2.61 13.24 5.53
CA ILE A 8 -1.71 13.49 6.67
C ILE A 8 -1.50 12.21 7.47
N CYS A 9 -2.57 11.51 7.85
CA CYS A 9 -2.47 10.27 8.62
C CYS A 9 -1.67 9.18 7.88
N THR A 10 -1.97 8.94 6.60
CA THR A 10 -1.30 7.89 5.82
C THR A 10 0.17 8.22 5.57
N THR A 11 0.51 9.49 5.35
CA THR A 11 1.90 9.93 5.17
C THR A 11 2.70 9.80 6.46
N ILE A 12 2.13 10.18 7.62
CA ILE A 12 2.80 10.02 8.92
C ILE A 12 3.08 8.54 9.20
N TRP A 13 2.09 7.66 9.00
CA TRP A 13 2.30 6.22 9.14
C TRP A 13 3.34 5.68 8.16
N GLY A 14 3.33 6.14 6.91
CA GLY A 14 4.36 5.80 5.93
C GLY A 14 5.76 6.16 6.41
N ILE A 15 5.96 7.36 6.98
CA ILE A 15 7.25 7.77 7.54
C ILE A 15 7.66 6.88 8.71
N ILE A 16 6.73 6.59 9.65
CA ILE A 16 6.99 5.70 10.80
C ILE A 16 7.46 4.33 10.31
N PHE A 17 6.76 3.74 9.34
CA PHE A 17 7.16 2.46 8.75
C PHE A 17 8.49 2.54 8.00
N GLY A 18 8.85 3.70 7.44
CA GLY A 18 10.17 3.95 6.89
C GLY A 18 11.28 3.84 7.92
N PHE A 19 11.09 4.40 9.11
CA PHE A 19 12.03 4.24 10.22
C PHE A 19 12.09 2.80 10.74
N ILE A 20 10.94 2.12 10.83
CA ILE A 20 10.88 0.70 11.22
C ILE A 20 11.64 -0.17 10.20
N PHE A 21 11.43 0.05 8.90
CA PHE A 21 12.15 -0.70 7.86
C PHE A 21 13.65 -0.44 7.92
N TRP A 22 14.06 0.80 8.15
CA TRP A 22 15.46 1.14 8.35
C TRP A 22 16.06 0.40 9.54
N ALA A 23 15.37 0.40 10.69
CA ALA A 23 15.80 -0.34 11.88
C ALA A 23 15.92 -1.85 11.61
N LEU A 24 14.97 -2.44 10.86
CA LEU A 24 15.05 -3.84 10.43
C LEU A 24 16.24 -4.06 9.48
N SER A 25 16.51 -3.12 8.57
CA SER A 25 17.61 -3.24 7.61
C SER A 25 18.98 -3.22 8.30
N MET A 26 19.12 -2.52 9.43
CA MET A 26 20.34 -2.50 10.25
C MET A 26 20.70 -3.88 10.80
N ILE A 27 19.71 -4.76 11.05
CA ILE A 27 19.94 -6.14 11.50
C ILE A 27 20.69 -6.94 10.42
N CYS A 28 20.48 -6.60 9.14
CA CYS A 28 21.18 -7.23 8.02
C CYS A 28 22.53 -6.57 7.68
N GLY A 29 22.95 -5.55 8.43
CA GLY A 29 24.21 -4.84 8.26
C GLY A 29 24.06 -3.33 8.07
N PRO A 30 25.17 -2.57 8.19
CA PRO A 30 25.15 -1.12 8.08
C PRO A 30 24.76 -0.66 6.67
N ALA A 31 23.71 0.17 6.59
CA ALA A 31 23.28 0.80 5.36
C ALA A 31 23.94 2.19 5.21
N PRO A 32 24.38 2.58 4.00
CA PRO A 32 24.85 3.94 3.75
C PRO A 32 23.73 4.95 4.01
N ALA A 33 24.07 6.18 4.41
CA ALA A 33 23.10 7.24 4.71
C ALA A 33 22.11 7.48 3.55
N SER A 34 22.56 7.36 2.31
CA SER A 34 21.71 7.45 1.11
C SER A 34 20.64 6.35 1.04
N GLY A 35 20.93 5.15 1.56
CA GLY A 35 19.98 4.05 1.69
C GLY A 35 18.88 4.34 2.71
N ILE A 36 19.24 4.97 3.83
CA ILE A 36 18.29 5.36 4.90
C ILE A 36 17.24 6.32 4.34
N VAL A 37 17.70 7.39 3.69
CA VAL A 37 16.82 8.39 3.08
C VAL A 37 15.94 7.74 2.00
N SER A 38 16.50 6.85 1.18
CA SER A 38 15.73 6.14 0.15
C SER A 38 14.58 5.32 0.74
N PHE A 39 14.82 4.62 1.86
CA PHE A 39 13.79 3.83 2.51
C PHE A 39 12.69 4.71 3.11
N ILE A 40 13.06 5.70 3.90
CA ILE A 40 12.07 6.61 4.52
C ILE A 40 11.22 7.27 3.44
N LEU A 41 11.84 7.73 2.35
CA LEU A 41 11.14 8.35 1.24
C LEU A 41 10.23 7.38 0.48
N LEU A 42 10.67 6.13 0.28
CA LEU A 42 9.84 5.09 -0.34
C LEU A 42 8.54 4.86 0.43
N TYR A 43 8.61 4.66 1.75
CA TYR A 43 7.40 4.41 2.54
C TYR A 43 6.56 5.67 2.76
N ALA A 44 7.19 6.86 2.82
CA ALA A 44 6.47 8.13 2.79
C ALA A 44 5.67 8.29 1.49
N VAL A 45 6.25 7.93 0.33
CA VAL A 45 5.56 7.94 -0.97
C VAL A 45 4.44 6.92 -1.00
N ILE A 46 4.64 5.70 -0.49
CA ILE A 46 3.56 4.69 -0.40
C ILE A 46 2.38 5.26 0.41
N GLY A 47 2.64 5.81 1.60
CA GLY A 47 1.60 6.41 2.45
C GLY A 47 0.93 7.62 1.81
N PHE A 48 1.69 8.47 1.13
CA PHE A 48 1.16 9.63 0.41
C PHE A 48 0.24 9.20 -0.74
N VAL A 49 0.70 8.27 -1.60
CA VAL A 49 -0.04 7.74 -2.75
C VAL A 49 -1.33 7.07 -2.29
N ILE A 50 -1.26 6.26 -1.23
CA ILE A 50 -2.42 5.70 -0.55
C ILE A 50 -3.40 6.82 -0.19
N GLY A 51 -2.93 7.86 0.51
CA GLY A 51 -3.76 8.95 1.03
C GLY A 51 -4.49 9.76 -0.05
N ILE A 52 -3.80 10.06 -1.16
CA ILE A 52 -4.38 10.80 -2.29
C ILE A 52 -5.23 9.92 -3.21
N SER A 53 -5.06 8.60 -3.15
CA SER A 53 -5.78 7.70 -4.03
C SER A 53 -7.29 7.76 -3.75
N ALA A 54 -8.05 7.88 -4.84
CA ALA A 54 -9.51 7.96 -4.81
C ALA A 54 -10.15 6.68 -5.40
N TRP A 55 -9.45 5.55 -5.33
CA TRP A 55 -9.93 4.30 -5.90
C TRP A 55 -11.14 3.74 -5.15
N ARG A 56 -12.15 3.29 -5.88
CA ARG A 56 -13.39 2.68 -5.34
C ARG A 56 -13.23 1.16 -5.18
N ILE A 57 -12.23 0.73 -4.42
CA ILE A 57 -11.99 -0.70 -4.15
C ILE A 57 -11.99 -0.95 -2.65
N ARG A 58 -12.10 -2.23 -2.25
CA ARG A 58 -12.02 -2.63 -0.84
C ARG A 58 -10.66 -2.18 -0.27
N TRP A 59 -10.67 -1.56 0.90
CA TRP A 59 -9.49 -0.96 1.53
C TRP A 59 -8.29 -1.92 1.61
N TRP A 60 -8.51 -3.18 1.99
CA TRP A 60 -7.44 -4.17 2.12
C TRP A 60 -6.71 -4.46 0.79
N ILE A 61 -7.43 -4.45 -0.33
CA ILE A 61 -6.85 -4.62 -1.67
C ILE A 61 -6.09 -3.35 -2.08
N HIS A 62 -6.58 -2.19 -1.67
CA HIS A 62 -5.96 -0.91 -2.00
C HIS A 62 -4.55 -0.78 -1.45
N GLY A 63 -4.37 -0.98 -0.14
CA GLY A 63 -3.06 -0.93 0.49
C GLY A 63 -2.08 -1.95 -0.09
N PHE A 64 -2.58 -3.16 -0.39
CA PHE A 64 -1.79 -4.22 -1.03
C PHE A 64 -1.30 -3.81 -2.44
N LEU A 65 -2.20 -3.31 -3.29
CA LEU A 65 -1.87 -2.93 -4.66
C LEU A 65 -0.93 -1.74 -4.73
N ILE A 66 -1.17 -0.69 -3.94
CA ILE A 66 -0.28 0.48 -3.93
C ILE A 66 1.10 0.11 -3.39
N GLY A 67 1.14 -0.69 -2.32
CA GLY A 67 2.39 -1.25 -1.79
C GLY A 67 3.16 -2.02 -2.85
N LEU A 68 2.50 -2.89 -3.61
CA LEU A 68 3.10 -3.63 -4.72
C LEU A 68 3.62 -2.71 -5.84
N ILE A 69 2.77 -1.82 -6.36
CA ILE A 69 3.08 -0.98 -7.52
C ILE A 69 4.28 -0.07 -7.24
N ILE A 70 4.32 0.54 -6.05
CA ILE A 70 5.39 1.49 -5.69
C ILE A 70 6.69 0.76 -5.30
N SER A 71 6.59 -0.41 -4.66
CA SER A 71 7.77 -1.19 -4.28
C SER A 71 8.44 -1.91 -5.45
N LEU A 72 7.72 -2.26 -6.51
CA LEU A 72 8.26 -2.96 -7.67
C LEU A 72 9.46 -2.23 -8.33
N PRO A 73 9.34 -0.96 -8.77
CA PRO A 73 10.48 -0.21 -9.33
C PRO A 73 11.67 -0.14 -8.37
N SER A 74 11.39 0.00 -7.07
CA SER A 74 12.41 0.10 -6.03
C SER A 74 13.09 -1.25 -5.77
N GLY A 75 12.36 -2.36 -5.85
CA GLY A 75 12.87 -3.72 -5.77
C GLY A 75 13.79 -4.03 -6.95
N PHE A 76 13.40 -3.67 -8.18
CA PHE A 76 14.26 -3.78 -9.36
C PHE A 76 15.54 -2.94 -9.22
N GLY A 77 15.41 -1.69 -8.77
CA GLY A 77 16.56 -0.82 -8.52
C GLY A 77 17.52 -1.41 -7.47
N ALA A 78 17.00 -2.04 -6.42
CA ALA A 78 17.85 -2.69 -5.42
C ALA A 78 18.54 -3.96 -5.93
N ALA A 79 17.83 -4.78 -6.70
CA ALA A 79 18.35 -6.04 -7.20
C ALA A 79 19.38 -5.85 -8.32
N ILE A 80 19.06 -4.99 -9.30
CA ILE A 80 19.88 -4.79 -10.50
C ILE A 80 20.91 -3.68 -10.27
N TRP A 81 20.48 -2.45 -9.95
CA TRP A 81 21.41 -1.31 -9.87
C TRP A 81 22.30 -1.33 -8.63
N LYS A 82 21.77 -1.75 -7.48
CA LYS A 82 22.55 -1.83 -6.23
C LYS A 82 23.22 -3.20 -6.04
N GLY A 83 23.07 -4.12 -6.99
CA GLY A 83 23.72 -5.44 -6.97
C GLY A 83 23.35 -6.34 -5.79
N ARG A 84 22.25 -6.07 -5.07
CA ARG A 84 21.81 -6.90 -3.92
C ARG A 84 21.16 -8.23 -4.35
N GLY A 85 20.96 -8.42 -5.65
CA GLY A 85 20.32 -9.60 -6.22
C GLY A 85 18.84 -9.73 -5.84
N TRP A 86 18.23 -10.82 -6.28
CA TRP A 86 16.80 -11.07 -6.08
C TRP A 86 16.45 -11.36 -4.63
N GLY A 87 17.27 -12.16 -3.93
CA GLY A 87 17.03 -12.60 -2.55
C GLY A 87 17.12 -11.49 -1.52
N ALA A 88 18.19 -10.67 -1.55
CA ALA A 88 18.43 -9.63 -0.54
C ALA A 88 18.03 -8.22 -1.00
N GLY A 89 17.70 -8.04 -2.29
CA GLY A 89 17.26 -6.77 -2.87
C GLY A 89 15.77 -6.76 -3.20
N PHE A 90 15.39 -7.56 -4.20
CA PHE A 90 14.04 -7.51 -4.79
C PHE A 90 12.96 -7.98 -3.80
N ILE A 91 13.08 -9.22 -3.34
CA ILE A 91 12.06 -9.89 -2.53
C ILE A 91 11.75 -9.09 -1.25
N PRO A 92 12.73 -8.71 -0.41
CA PRO A 92 12.42 -8.03 0.84
C PRO A 92 11.74 -6.67 0.60
N ILE A 93 12.18 -5.89 -0.39
CA ILE A 93 11.58 -4.57 -0.67
C ILE A 93 10.13 -4.72 -1.16
N VAL A 94 9.87 -5.68 -2.04
CA VAL A 94 8.51 -5.91 -2.55
C VAL A 94 7.61 -6.43 -1.44
N VAL A 95 8.05 -7.43 -0.69
CA VAL A 95 7.27 -8.02 0.41
C VAL A 95 6.97 -6.98 1.48
N THR A 96 7.96 -6.22 1.95
CA THR A 96 7.71 -5.19 2.96
C THR A 96 6.92 -4.01 2.41
N GLY A 97 7.07 -3.67 1.13
CA GLY A 97 6.23 -2.67 0.46
C GLY A 97 4.76 -3.04 0.48
N ILE A 98 4.44 -4.30 0.16
CA ILE A 98 3.07 -4.85 0.23
C ILE A 98 2.56 -4.84 1.68
N VAL A 99 3.32 -5.40 2.61
CA VAL A 99 2.91 -5.54 4.01
C VAL A 99 2.71 -4.17 4.65
N PHE A 100 3.64 -3.23 4.45
CA PHE A 100 3.55 -1.91 5.05
C PHE A 100 2.51 -1.04 4.34
N GLY A 101 2.33 -1.17 3.02
CA GLY A 101 1.22 -0.53 2.31
C GLY A 101 -0.14 -0.98 2.86
N PHE A 102 -0.30 -2.29 3.09
CA PHE A 102 -1.48 -2.83 3.75
C PHE A 102 -1.65 -2.31 5.18
N LEU A 103 -0.59 -2.30 5.99
CA LEU A 103 -0.65 -1.82 7.39
C LEU A 103 -0.98 -0.33 7.47
N VAL A 104 -0.44 0.52 6.59
CA VAL A 104 -0.77 1.95 6.52
C VAL A 104 -2.26 2.13 6.23
N GLU A 105 -2.78 1.41 5.23
CA GLU A 105 -4.21 1.47 4.89
C GLU A 105 -5.08 0.95 6.03
N PHE A 106 -4.68 -0.16 6.66
CA PHE A 106 -5.39 -0.75 7.79
C PHE A 106 -5.46 0.21 8.98
N LEU A 107 -4.34 0.76 9.40
CA LEU A 107 -4.29 1.67 10.54
C LEU A 107 -5.09 2.95 10.27
N THR A 108 -5.01 3.49 9.06
CA THR A 108 -5.73 4.73 8.72
C THR A 108 -7.24 4.51 8.56
N THR A 109 -7.65 3.39 7.97
CA THR A 109 -9.07 3.03 7.80
C THR A 109 -9.70 2.58 9.11
N VAL A 110 -9.05 1.67 9.84
CA VAL A 110 -9.63 1.04 11.03
C VAL A 110 -9.40 1.88 12.30
N ALA A 111 -8.18 2.39 12.53
CA ALA A 111 -7.89 3.13 13.77
C ALA A 111 -8.38 4.59 13.68
N PHE A 112 -8.23 5.23 12.53
CA PHE A 112 -8.61 6.64 12.35
C PHE A 112 -9.98 6.84 11.70
N LYS A 113 -10.66 5.77 11.26
CA LYS A 113 -11.92 5.83 10.50
C LYS A 113 -11.84 6.79 9.31
N ALA A 114 -10.64 6.95 8.76
CA ALA A 114 -10.38 7.78 7.59
C ALA A 114 -10.60 6.94 6.32
N GLU A 115 -11.81 6.38 6.23
CA GLU A 115 -12.16 5.43 5.17
C GLU A 115 -12.14 6.11 3.80
N MET A 116 -11.70 5.35 2.79
CA MET A 116 -11.95 5.72 1.40
C MET A 116 -13.46 5.72 1.13
N ARG A 117 -13.90 6.48 0.12
CA ARG A 117 -15.26 6.31 -0.41
C ARG A 117 -15.42 4.86 -0.85
N GLU A 118 -16.14 4.06 -0.08
CA GLU A 118 -16.52 2.72 -0.49
C GLU A 118 -17.28 2.86 -1.81
N GLY A 119 -16.72 2.27 -2.86
CA GLY A 119 -17.53 1.96 -4.03
C GLY A 119 -18.61 1.03 -3.54
N LYS A 120 -19.86 1.50 -3.48
CA LYS A 120 -21.01 0.59 -3.48
C LYS A 120 -20.70 -0.43 -4.57
N ALA A 121 -20.46 -1.69 -4.17
CA ALA A 121 -20.41 -2.78 -5.11
C ALA A 121 -21.68 -2.62 -5.94
N GLU A 122 -21.54 -2.47 -7.25
CA GLU A 122 -22.68 -2.52 -8.14
C GLU A 122 -23.36 -3.86 -7.86
N GLU A 123 -24.47 -3.84 -7.14
CA GLU A 123 -25.43 -4.93 -7.16
C GLU A 123 -25.82 -5.07 -8.63
N LYS A 124 -25.20 -6.03 -9.33
CA LYS A 124 -25.74 -6.52 -10.59
C LYS A 124 -27.16 -7.00 -10.27
N PRO A 125 -28.21 -6.43 -10.88
CA PRO A 125 -29.54 -7.00 -10.76
C PRO A 125 -29.60 -8.19 -11.74
N GLU A 126 -29.04 -9.33 -11.36
CA GLU A 126 -29.27 -10.57 -12.10
C GLU A 126 -30.66 -11.12 -11.72
N LYS A 127 -31.64 -10.62 -12.49
CA LYS A 127 -32.81 -11.32 -13.01
C LYS A 127 -33.76 -12.00 -12.02
N LYS A 128 -34.78 -11.23 -11.64
CA LYS A 128 -36.15 -11.64 -11.27
C LYS A 128 -36.92 -12.39 -12.39
N GLU A 129 -36.28 -13.13 -13.28
CA GLU A 129 -37.00 -13.76 -14.43
C GLU A 129 -37.72 -15.08 -14.08
N GLU A 130 -37.46 -15.73 -12.94
CA GLU A 130 -38.11 -17.02 -12.61
C GLU A 130 -39.60 -16.94 -12.19
N LYS A 131 -40.20 -15.76 -12.02
CA LYS A 131 -41.60 -15.66 -11.54
C LYS A 131 -42.67 -15.44 -12.62
N LYS A 132 -42.33 -15.51 -13.92
CA LYS A 132 -43.31 -15.32 -15.00
C LYS A 132 -43.68 -16.59 -15.79
N GLU A 133 -42.98 -17.71 -15.62
CA GLU A 133 -43.33 -18.95 -16.33
C GLU A 133 -44.28 -19.89 -15.57
N GLU A 134 -44.46 -19.75 -14.25
CA GLU A 134 -45.45 -20.54 -13.50
C GLU A 134 -46.91 -20.05 -13.61
N LYS A 135 -47.19 -19.06 -14.47
CA LYS A 135 -48.54 -18.48 -14.64
C LYS A 135 -49.05 -18.43 -16.08
N LYS A 136 -48.57 -19.29 -16.97
CA LYS A 136 -49.19 -19.50 -18.28
C LYS A 136 -49.60 -20.95 -18.48
#